data_AF-A0A183D1V4-F1
#
_entry.id   AF-A0A183D1V4-F1
#
_cell.length_a   1.000
_cell.length_b   1.000
_cell.length_c   1.000
_cell.angle_alpha   90.00
_cell.angle_beta   90.00
_cell.angle_gamma   90.00
#
_symmetry.space_group_name_H-M   'P 1'
#
loop_
_entity.id
_entity.type
_entity.pdbx_description
1 polymer ?
#
loop_
_entity_poly.entity_id
_entity_poly.type
_entity_poly.pdbx_seq_one_letter_code
_entity_poly.pdbx_strand_id
1 'polypeptide(L)'
;MESEYEEGSDCLKIGKFFAYKNYCVLPYVRRSGLEDNMNIYERITLVLHVSHDYLDDKILEQLESWDGPVTLMVAIPSAQIYKRMQKIQHTLSQFPLLIQHKLSAHVLFRSDNGCDKDVVGELNETESTWKYPVNVVRNAARMFVRSKYVLIGDSEFAFPRGFESRMRVLAREQLAYNPKTALVVRIFEVDDAIKEQVFLTYAKTKAKSLPKFL
;
A
#
# COMPACT_ATOMS: atom_id res chain seq x y z
N MET A 1 36.38 23.17 -18.75
CA MET A 1 35.85 22.68 -20.03
C MET A 1 35.85 21.16 -19.88
N GLU A 2 34.82 20.65 -19.19
CA GLU A 2 33.59 20.12 -19.83
C GLU A 2 33.92 18.89 -20.68
N SER A 3 33.21 17.76 -20.65
CA SER A 3 32.11 17.19 -19.87
C SER A 3 31.69 15.99 -20.72
N GLU A 4 31.41 14.84 -20.08
CA GLU A 4 30.38 13.85 -20.49
C GLU A 4 30.58 13.17 -21.87
N TYR A 5 30.31 11.88 -22.06
CA TYR A 5 28.99 11.25 -22.04
C TYR A 5 29.14 9.77 -21.68
N GLU A 6 28.59 9.36 -20.53
CA GLU A 6 28.04 8.02 -20.35
C GLU A 6 26.54 8.21 -20.07
N GLU A 7 25.74 8.17 -21.13
CA GLU A 7 24.29 8.15 -21.03
C GLU A 7 23.80 6.72 -20.80
N GLY A 8 22.95 6.56 -19.77
CA GLY A 8 21.73 5.78 -19.96
C GLY A 8 21.62 4.43 -19.25
N SER A 9 21.88 4.36 -17.95
CA SER A 9 21.06 3.47 -17.10
C SER A 9 20.75 4.17 -15.78
N ASP A 10 19.51 4.65 -15.66
CA ASP A 10 18.96 5.13 -14.39
C ASP A 10 18.91 3.92 -13.44
N CYS A 11 20.01 3.76 -12.71
CA CYS A 11 20.22 2.67 -11.79
C CYS A 11 19.32 2.92 -10.58
N LEU A 12 18.17 2.23 -10.57
CA LEU A 12 17.24 2.12 -9.44
C LEU A 12 18.05 2.08 -8.14
N LYS A 13 17.98 3.14 -7.31
CA LYS A 13 18.56 3.11 -5.96
C LYS A 13 17.73 2.16 -5.11
N ILE A 14 17.96 0.86 -5.27
CA ILE A 14 17.30 -0.20 -4.53
C ILE A 14 17.75 -0.05 -3.07
N GLY A 15 16.80 0.30 -2.20
CA GLY A 15 17.02 0.35 -0.77
C GLY A 15 17.50 -1.00 -0.22
N LYS A 16 18.10 -0.99 0.98
CA LYS A 16 18.56 -2.22 1.63
C LYS A 16 17.36 -3.12 1.96
N PHE A 17 17.42 -4.38 1.51
CA PHE A 17 16.47 -5.39 1.94
C PHE A 17 16.69 -5.75 3.41
N PHE A 18 15.63 -6.11 4.12
CA PHE A 18 15.76 -6.76 5.41
C PHE A 18 15.00 -8.08 5.43
N ALA A 19 15.47 -8.99 6.28
CA ALA A 19 14.89 -10.31 6.44
C ALA A 19 13.69 -10.28 7.40
N TYR A 20 12.62 -10.98 7.03
CA TYR A 20 11.49 -11.28 7.89
C TYR A 20 11.12 -12.76 7.71
N LYS A 21 11.51 -13.60 8.66
CA LYS A 21 11.48 -15.07 8.50
C LYS A 21 12.29 -15.45 7.24
N ASN A 22 11.76 -16.30 6.37
CA ASN A 22 12.33 -16.66 5.07
C ASN A 22 11.86 -15.75 3.92
N TYR A 23 11.69 -14.46 4.20
CA TYR A 23 11.28 -13.47 3.22
C TYR A 23 12.19 -12.25 3.28
N CYS A 24 12.36 -11.62 2.13
CA CYS A 24 13.03 -10.35 1.99
C CYS A 24 12.00 -9.25 1.76
N VAL A 25 12.18 -8.15 2.47
CA VAL A 25 11.31 -6.99 2.40
C VAL A 25 12.12 -5.80 1.91
N LEU A 26 11.64 -5.16 0.85
CA LEU A 26 12.10 -3.85 0.40
C LEU A 26 11.15 -2.79 0.96
N PRO A 27 11.58 -2.02 1.96
CA PRO A 27 10.75 -0.97 2.51
C PRO A 27 10.70 0.24 1.59
N TYR A 28 9.58 0.97 1.64
CA TYR A 28 9.46 2.31 1.07
C TYR A 28 9.80 2.41 -0.41
N VAL A 29 9.29 1.49 -1.23
CA VAL A 29 9.23 1.72 -2.69
C VAL A 29 8.37 2.93 -3.02
N ARG A 30 7.43 3.26 -2.13
CA ARG A 30 6.81 4.58 -2.00
C ARG A 30 6.74 4.93 -0.52
N ARG A 31 7.00 6.20 -0.18
CA ARG A 31 6.83 6.74 1.18
C ARG A 31 5.73 7.79 1.20
N SER A 32 4.84 7.68 2.18
CA SER A 32 3.79 8.66 2.44
C SER A 32 4.36 9.93 3.07
N GLY A 33 3.90 11.10 2.61
CA GLY A 33 4.20 12.38 3.24
C GLY A 33 3.50 12.56 4.61
N LEU A 34 2.45 11.78 4.91
CA LEU A 34 1.86 11.76 6.24
C LEU A 34 2.80 11.22 7.32
N GLU A 35 3.84 10.45 6.93
CA GLU A 35 4.84 9.94 7.87
C GLU A 35 5.88 11.00 8.28
N ASP A 36 5.90 12.18 7.65
CA ASP A 36 6.94 13.17 7.90
C ASP A 36 6.76 13.94 9.22
N ASN A 37 5.62 13.77 9.89
CA ASN A 37 5.34 14.39 11.17
C ASN A 37 4.69 13.43 12.18
N MET A 38 4.70 13.81 13.46
CA MET A 38 4.15 13.01 14.55
C MET A 38 2.62 12.96 14.59
N ASN A 39 1.90 13.77 13.80
CA ASN A 39 0.43 13.75 13.80
C ASN A 39 -0.12 12.43 13.27
N ILE A 40 0.68 11.65 12.54
CA ILE A 40 0.31 10.30 12.11
C ILE A 40 0.04 9.36 13.30
N TYR A 41 0.65 9.62 14.47
CA TYR A 41 0.52 8.78 15.65
C TYR A 41 -0.94 8.61 16.10
N GLU A 42 -1.73 9.68 16.01
CA GLU A 42 -3.14 9.70 16.42
C GLU A 42 -4.10 9.24 15.30
N ARG A 43 -3.61 8.91 14.11
CA ARG A 43 -4.43 8.42 12.98
C ARG A 43 -4.72 6.93 13.11
N ILE A 44 -5.61 6.42 12.28
CA ILE A 44 -5.74 4.98 12.02
C ILE A 44 -5.03 4.69 10.70
N THR A 45 -4.02 3.81 10.70
CA THR A 45 -3.41 3.33 9.46
C THR A 45 -4.19 2.14 8.92
N LEU A 46 -4.61 2.24 7.65
CA LEU A 46 -5.12 1.09 6.90
C LEU A 46 -3.95 0.22 6.46
N VAL A 47 -3.98 -1.05 6.87
CA VAL A 47 -2.97 -2.05 6.52
C VAL A 47 -3.54 -2.93 5.41
N LEU A 48 -2.93 -2.86 4.23
CA LEU A 48 -3.31 -3.61 3.04
C LEU A 48 -2.19 -4.51 2.56
N HIS A 49 -2.56 -5.56 1.84
CA HIS A 49 -1.63 -6.43 1.16
C HIS A 49 -2.22 -6.97 -0.14
N VAL A 50 -1.41 -7.08 -1.18
CA VAL A 50 -1.83 -7.63 -2.48
C VAL A 50 -0.72 -8.49 -3.09
N SER A 51 -1.07 -9.41 -3.98
CA SER A 51 -0.10 -9.93 -4.95
C SER A 51 0.12 -8.85 -6.03
N HIS A 52 1.30 -8.83 -6.64
CA HIS A 52 1.61 -7.91 -7.74
C HIS A 52 0.61 -7.91 -8.91
N ASP A 53 -0.08 -9.04 -9.16
CA ASP A 53 -1.09 -9.14 -10.21
C ASP A 53 -2.38 -8.37 -9.90
N TYR A 54 -2.59 -8.01 -8.63
CA TYR A 54 -3.75 -7.26 -8.14
C TYR A 54 -3.39 -5.80 -7.81
N LEU A 55 -2.22 -5.33 -8.23
CA LEU A 55 -1.87 -3.91 -8.18
C LEU A 55 -2.44 -3.22 -9.42
N ASP A 56 -3.76 -3.08 -9.46
CA ASP A 56 -4.55 -2.55 -10.58
C ASP A 56 -5.52 -1.43 -10.12
N ASP A 57 -6.47 -1.03 -10.97
CA ASP A 57 -7.42 0.04 -10.67
C ASP A 57 -8.33 -0.26 -9.46
N LYS A 58 -8.53 -1.54 -9.10
CA LYS A 58 -9.37 -1.89 -7.94
C LYS A 58 -8.73 -1.45 -6.64
N ILE A 59 -7.41 -1.57 -6.52
CA ILE A 59 -6.70 -1.05 -5.34
C ILE A 59 -6.85 0.46 -5.24
N LEU A 60 -6.94 1.15 -6.38
CA LEU A 60 -7.08 2.61 -6.40
C LEU A 60 -8.43 3.05 -5.84
N GLU A 61 -9.53 2.37 -6.18
CA GLU A 61 -10.86 2.66 -5.63
C GLU A 61 -10.87 2.56 -4.10
N GLN A 62 -10.26 1.50 -3.56
CA GLN A 62 -10.12 1.36 -2.12
C GLN A 62 -9.29 2.51 -1.52
N LEU A 63 -8.14 2.81 -2.12
CA LEU A 63 -7.26 3.88 -1.65
C LEU A 63 -7.98 5.24 -1.71
N GLU A 64 -8.82 5.50 -2.70
CA GLU A 64 -9.64 6.71 -2.80
C GLU A 64 -10.67 6.81 -1.67
N SER A 65 -11.27 5.68 -1.28
CA SER A 65 -12.31 5.64 -0.24
C SER A 65 -11.79 5.90 1.19
N TRP A 66 -10.50 5.66 1.46
CA TRP A 66 -9.90 5.82 2.78
C TRP A 66 -9.30 7.22 3.00
N ASP A 67 -9.67 7.94 4.05
CA ASP A 67 -9.20 9.31 4.35
C ASP A 67 -7.95 9.40 5.26
N GLY A 68 -7.38 8.25 5.64
CA GLY A 68 -6.20 8.15 6.52
C GLY A 68 -4.91 7.68 5.85
N PRO A 69 -3.83 7.50 6.63
CA PRO A 69 -2.60 6.86 6.16
C PRO A 69 -2.84 5.40 5.78
N VAL A 70 -2.07 4.92 4.79
CA VAL A 70 -2.11 3.54 4.28
C VAL A 70 -0.71 2.95 4.26
N THR A 71 -0.56 1.72 4.74
CA THR A 71 0.61 0.88 4.45
C THR A 71 0.17 -0.28 3.57
N LEU A 72 0.83 -0.44 2.42
CA LEU A 72 0.56 -1.47 1.43
C LEU A 72 1.79 -2.37 1.27
N MET A 73 1.61 -3.67 1.42
CA MET A 73 2.63 -4.65 1.09
C MET A 73 2.29 -5.39 -0.21
N VAL A 74 3.16 -5.31 -1.20
CA VAL A 74 3.02 -6.00 -2.48
C VAL A 74 3.89 -7.25 -2.48
N ALA A 75 3.27 -8.43 -2.53
CA ALA A 75 3.96 -9.70 -2.57
C ALA A 75 4.28 -10.07 -4.03
N ILE A 76 5.54 -10.42 -4.30
CA ILE A 76 6.02 -10.79 -5.63
C ILE A 76 6.70 -12.16 -5.62
N PRO A 77 6.61 -12.92 -6.74
CA PRO A 77 7.43 -14.11 -6.95
C PRO A 77 8.92 -13.81 -6.81
N SER A 78 9.67 -14.82 -6.35
CA SER A 78 11.14 -14.77 -6.24
C SER A 78 11.84 -14.96 -7.59
N ALA A 79 11.23 -14.47 -8.66
CA ALA A 79 11.71 -14.52 -10.04
C ALA A 79 11.42 -13.18 -10.71
N GLN A 80 12.37 -12.65 -11.49
CA GLN A 80 12.27 -11.31 -12.10
C GLN A 80 11.99 -10.20 -11.05
N ILE A 81 12.52 -10.35 -9.85
CA ILE A 81 12.38 -9.46 -8.69
C ILE A 81 12.60 -7.99 -9.09
N TYR A 82 13.71 -7.67 -9.75
CA TYR A 82 14.04 -6.27 -10.09
C TYR A 82 13.05 -5.67 -11.11
N LYS A 83 12.71 -6.43 -12.15
CA LYS A 83 11.71 -6.02 -13.16
C LYS A 83 10.34 -5.79 -12.54
N ARG A 84 9.92 -6.64 -11.59
CA ARG A 84 8.66 -6.49 -10.86
C ARG A 84 8.67 -5.27 -9.95
N MET A 85 9.79 -5.00 -9.27
CA MET A 85 9.95 -3.79 -8.46
C MET A 85 9.85 -2.53 -9.31
N GLN A 86 10.48 -2.50 -10.49
CA GLN A 86 10.36 -1.38 -11.43
C GLN A 86 8.91 -1.18 -11.87
N LYS A 87 8.21 -2.25 -12.24
CA LYS A 87 6.78 -2.19 -12.61
C LYS A 87 5.94 -1.63 -11.46
N ILE A 88 6.13 -2.12 -10.24
CA ILE A 88 5.41 -1.64 -9.05
C ILE A 88 5.66 -0.16 -8.81
N GLN A 89 6.93 0.29 -8.85
CA GLN A 89 7.27 1.70 -8.67
C GLN A 89 6.64 2.57 -9.76
N HIS A 90 6.68 2.13 -11.01
CA HIS A 90 6.03 2.82 -12.12
C HIS A 90 4.52 2.94 -11.90
N THR A 91 3.82 1.85 -11.57
CA THR A 91 2.38 1.86 -11.28
C THR A 91 2.05 2.81 -10.12
N LEU A 92 2.79 2.74 -9.02
CA LEU A 92 2.58 3.62 -7.85
C LEU A 92 2.84 5.10 -8.19
N SER A 93 3.75 5.40 -9.11
CA SER A 93 4.04 6.78 -9.55
C SER A 93 2.89 7.41 -10.35
N GLN A 94 2.03 6.58 -10.95
CA GLN A 94 0.87 7.02 -11.73
C GLN A 94 -0.37 7.30 -10.88
N PHE A 95 -0.38 6.91 -9.59
CA PHE A 95 -1.52 7.18 -8.72
C PHE A 95 -1.73 8.68 -8.51
N PRO A 96 -2.96 9.15 -8.23
CA PRO A 96 -3.20 10.56 -7.93
C PRO A 96 -2.35 11.08 -6.76
N LEU A 97 -1.87 12.32 -6.81
CA LEU A 97 -0.99 12.90 -5.77
C LEU A 97 -1.57 12.79 -4.35
N LEU A 98 -2.89 12.93 -4.19
CA LEU A 98 -3.57 12.77 -2.91
C LEU A 98 -3.43 11.34 -2.34
N ILE A 99 -3.44 10.33 -3.21
CA ILE A 99 -3.20 8.94 -2.84
C ILE A 99 -1.73 8.73 -2.50
N GLN A 100 -0.85 9.23 -3.35
CA GLN A 100 0.59 9.14 -3.12
C GLN A 100 1.02 9.79 -1.80
N HIS A 101 0.37 10.88 -1.38
CA HIS A 101 0.66 11.57 -0.13
C HIS A 101 0.33 10.73 1.12
N LYS A 102 -0.67 9.85 1.05
CA LYS A 102 -1.09 9.00 2.18
C LYS A 102 -0.63 7.55 2.11
N LEU A 103 0.00 7.13 1.01
CA LEU A 103 0.40 5.76 0.73
C LEU A 103 1.88 5.52 0.99
N SER A 104 2.19 4.59 1.89
CA SER A 104 3.48 3.94 1.96
C SER A 104 3.37 2.52 1.39
N ALA A 105 4.27 2.18 0.47
CA ALA A 105 4.26 0.88 -0.19
C ALA A 105 5.61 0.17 -0.01
N HIS A 106 5.53 -1.15 0.14
CA HIS A 106 6.64 -2.04 0.42
C HIS A 106 6.53 -3.28 -0.47
N VAL A 107 7.64 -3.95 -0.72
CA VAL A 107 7.67 -5.18 -1.54
C VAL A 107 8.19 -6.34 -0.71
N LEU A 108 7.58 -7.52 -0.88
CA LEU A 108 7.98 -8.76 -0.20
C LEU A 108 8.11 -9.91 -1.18
N PHE A 109 9.18 -10.69 -1.07
CA PHE A 109 9.40 -11.93 -1.82
C PHE A 109 10.09 -12.97 -0.95
N ARG A 110 9.96 -14.25 -1.31
CA ARG A 110 10.55 -15.34 -0.53
C ARG A 110 12.05 -15.45 -0.82
N SER A 111 12.86 -15.66 0.21
CA SER A 111 14.24 -16.08 0.05
C SER A 111 14.63 -16.94 1.24
N ASP A 112 14.97 -18.20 0.96
CA ASP A 112 15.40 -19.13 1.99
C ASP A 112 16.90 -18.96 2.32
N ASN A 113 17.65 -18.26 1.45
CA ASN A 113 19.12 -18.10 1.55
C ASN A 113 19.57 -16.70 2.01
N GLY A 114 18.63 -15.83 2.41
CA GLY A 114 18.93 -14.47 2.89
C GLY A 114 18.62 -13.36 1.88
N CYS A 115 18.94 -12.12 2.24
CA CYS A 115 18.50 -10.92 1.53
C CYS A 115 19.65 -10.05 1.02
N ASP A 116 20.85 -10.60 0.95
CA ASP A 116 22.01 -9.94 0.38
C ASP A 116 21.85 -9.80 -1.14
N LYS A 117 22.48 -8.76 -1.71
CA LYS A 117 22.28 -8.41 -3.12
C LYS A 117 22.64 -9.57 -4.07
N ASP A 118 23.69 -10.31 -3.74
CA ASP A 118 24.18 -11.43 -4.56
C ASP A 118 23.15 -12.58 -4.56
N VAL A 119 22.62 -12.94 -3.37
CA VAL A 119 21.55 -13.94 -3.21
C VAL A 119 20.29 -13.54 -3.97
N VAL A 120 19.88 -12.26 -3.88
CA VAL A 120 18.71 -11.76 -4.61
C VAL A 120 18.96 -11.75 -6.12
N GLY A 121 20.19 -11.48 -6.56
CA GLY A 121 20.61 -11.57 -7.95
C GLY A 121 20.44 -12.98 -8.52
N GLU A 122 20.92 -14.01 -7.82
CA GLU A 122 20.76 -15.41 -8.22
C GLU A 122 19.28 -15.83 -8.29
N LEU A 123 18.50 -15.48 -7.25
CA LEU A 123 17.06 -15.80 -7.22
C LEU A 123 16.32 -15.18 -8.41
N ASN A 124 16.67 -13.96 -8.79
CA ASN A 124 16.03 -13.22 -9.87
C ASN A 124 16.06 -13.95 -11.23
N GLU A 125 17.05 -14.81 -11.45
CA GLU A 125 17.25 -15.58 -12.68
C GLU A 125 16.55 -16.95 -12.68
N THR A 126 16.13 -17.44 -11.51
CA THR A 126 15.50 -18.76 -11.36
C THR A 126 13.98 -18.72 -11.51
N GLU A 127 13.38 -19.76 -12.10
CA GLU A 127 11.93 -19.96 -12.01
C GLU A 127 11.55 -20.40 -10.59
N SER A 128 10.46 -19.82 -10.06
CA SER A 128 9.99 -20.13 -8.71
C SER A 128 8.51 -20.49 -8.71
N THR A 129 8.17 -21.51 -7.92
CA THR A 129 6.79 -21.83 -7.60
C THR A 129 6.23 -20.75 -6.67
N TRP A 130 5.25 -19.99 -7.18
CA TRP A 130 4.67 -18.86 -6.46
C TRP A 130 3.45 -19.28 -5.64
N LYS A 131 3.47 -18.98 -4.34
CA LYS A 131 2.31 -19.09 -3.46
C LYS A 131 2.17 -17.83 -2.63
N TYR A 132 1.01 -17.19 -2.70
CA TYR A 132 0.71 -15.97 -1.96
C TYR A 132 0.71 -16.22 -0.44
N PRO A 133 1.63 -15.60 0.35
CA PRO A 133 1.80 -15.96 1.74
C PRO A 133 1.01 -15.03 2.68
N VAL A 134 -0.33 -15.02 2.56
CA VAL A 134 -1.24 -14.04 3.18
C VAL A 134 -0.88 -13.59 4.61
N ASN A 135 -0.62 -14.55 5.51
CA ASN A 135 -0.29 -14.25 6.91
C ASN A 135 1.07 -13.57 7.08
N VAL A 136 2.04 -13.91 6.22
CA VAL A 136 3.37 -13.30 6.23
C VAL A 136 3.27 -11.87 5.68
N VAL A 137 2.62 -11.69 4.53
CA VAL A 137 2.46 -10.37 3.89
C VAL A 137 1.77 -9.39 4.83
N ARG A 138 0.67 -9.82 5.47
CA ARG A 138 -0.06 -9.03 6.46
C ARG A 138 0.79 -8.62 7.66
N ASN A 139 1.52 -9.56 8.25
CA ASN A 139 2.34 -9.26 9.41
C ASN A 139 3.56 -8.39 9.07
N ALA A 140 4.16 -8.59 7.90
CA ALA A 140 5.22 -7.74 7.40
C ALA A 140 4.73 -6.30 7.14
N ALA A 141 3.53 -6.13 6.56
CA ALA A 141 2.91 -4.81 6.37
C ALA A 141 2.74 -4.04 7.69
N ARG A 142 2.30 -4.75 8.75
CA ARG A 142 2.09 -4.15 10.08
C ARG A 142 3.37 -3.57 10.70
N MET A 143 4.55 -4.07 10.33
CA MET A 143 5.82 -3.57 10.87
C MET A 143 6.11 -2.13 10.47
N PHE A 144 5.47 -1.61 9.42
CA PHE A 144 5.66 -0.26 8.92
C PHE A 144 4.63 0.74 9.42
N VAL A 145 3.70 0.30 10.28
CA VAL A 145 2.71 1.19 10.86
C VAL A 145 3.40 2.13 11.85
N ARG A 146 3.16 3.43 11.67
CA ARG A 146 3.62 4.48 12.59
C ARG A 146 2.53 5.04 13.49
N SER A 147 1.27 4.75 13.19
CA SER A 147 0.13 5.16 14.01
C SER A 147 -0.10 4.22 15.19
N LYS A 148 -0.78 4.73 16.21
CA LYS A 148 -1.17 3.94 17.38
C LYS A 148 -2.29 2.94 17.05
N TYR A 149 -3.15 3.27 16.10
CA TYR A 149 -4.33 2.48 15.74
C TYR A 149 -4.20 1.91 14.32
N VAL A 150 -4.62 0.66 14.14
CA VAL A 150 -4.62 0.01 12.82
C VAL A 150 -5.99 -0.51 12.47
N LEU A 151 -6.31 -0.44 11.18
CA LEU A 151 -7.38 -1.22 10.57
C LEU A 151 -6.75 -2.15 9.55
N ILE A 152 -6.92 -3.46 9.74
CA ILE A 152 -6.44 -4.46 8.78
C ILE A 152 -7.58 -4.71 7.80
N GLY A 153 -7.36 -4.40 6.52
CA GLY A 153 -8.35 -4.53 5.46
C GLY A 153 -7.92 -5.53 4.39
N ASP A 154 -8.91 -6.05 3.66
CA ASP A 154 -8.68 -6.73 2.38
C ASP A 154 -8.70 -5.70 1.24
N SER A 155 -8.12 -6.02 0.08
CA SER A 155 -7.97 -5.09 -1.04
C SER A 155 -9.29 -4.66 -1.71
N GLU A 156 -10.41 -5.26 -1.31
CA GLU A 156 -11.72 -5.08 -1.93
C GLU A 156 -12.68 -4.23 -1.07
N PHE A 157 -12.24 -3.72 0.08
CA PHE A 157 -13.10 -2.94 0.97
C PHE A 157 -13.15 -1.47 0.55
N ALA A 158 -14.36 -0.95 0.34
CA ALA A 158 -14.63 0.47 0.21
C ALA A 158 -15.14 1.05 1.54
N PHE A 159 -14.67 2.25 1.88
CA PHE A 159 -15.05 2.95 3.10
C PHE A 159 -15.98 4.15 2.80
N PRO A 160 -16.97 4.43 3.65
CA PRO A 160 -17.73 5.67 3.57
C PRO A 160 -16.80 6.88 3.72
N ARG A 161 -17.11 7.99 3.04
CA ARG A 161 -16.32 9.23 3.17
C ARG A 161 -16.16 9.63 4.64
N GLY A 162 -14.94 9.97 5.06
CA GLY A 162 -14.66 10.38 6.44
C GLY A 162 -14.69 9.24 7.46
N PHE A 163 -14.56 7.99 7.02
CA PHE A 163 -14.64 6.84 7.91
C PHE A 163 -13.49 6.83 8.91
N GLU A 164 -12.24 7.04 8.47
CA GLU A 164 -11.09 7.06 9.37
C GLU A 164 -11.24 8.17 10.42
N SER A 165 -11.59 9.38 9.98
CA SER A 165 -11.73 10.52 10.88
C SER A 165 -12.81 10.32 11.95
N ARG A 166 -13.95 9.69 11.61
CA ARG A 166 -14.98 9.31 12.59
C ARG A 166 -14.53 8.19 13.52
N MET A 167 -13.97 7.11 12.95
CA MET A 167 -13.53 5.96 13.73
C MET A 167 -12.35 6.27 14.65
N ARG A 168 -11.52 7.26 14.29
CA ARG A 168 -10.44 7.76 15.14
C ARG A 168 -10.94 8.31 16.47
N VAL A 169 -12.06 9.05 16.45
CA VAL A 169 -12.67 9.57 17.68
C VAL A 169 -13.10 8.41 18.59
N LEU A 170 -13.80 7.43 18.01
CA LEU A 170 -14.24 6.23 18.73
C LEU A 170 -13.05 5.40 19.25
N ALA A 171 -12.03 5.17 18.42
CA ALA A 171 -10.83 4.42 18.79
C ALA A 171 -10.13 5.07 19.97
N ARG A 172 -9.97 6.40 19.95
CA ARG A 172 -9.35 7.14 21.05
C ARG A 172 -10.14 6.99 22.36
N GLU A 173 -11.46 7.08 22.31
CA GLU A 173 -12.30 6.98 23.51
C GLU A 173 -12.34 5.55 24.08
N GLN A 174 -12.58 4.56 23.22
CA GLN A 174 -12.78 3.18 23.65
C GLN A 174 -11.48 2.46 24.01
N LEU A 175 -10.40 2.71 23.25
CA LEU A 175 -9.12 2.03 23.44
C LEU A 175 -8.22 2.72 24.48
N ALA A 176 -8.50 3.98 24.84
CA ALA A 176 -7.82 4.60 25.98
C ALA A 176 -8.22 3.96 27.32
N TYR A 177 -9.49 3.55 27.46
CA TYR A 177 -9.97 2.91 28.68
C TYR A 177 -9.47 1.47 28.83
N ASN A 178 -9.51 0.70 27.73
CA ASN A 178 -8.98 -0.66 27.71
C ASN A 178 -8.14 -0.90 26.43
N PRO A 179 -6.81 -0.81 26.51
CA PRO A 179 -5.93 -0.90 25.34
C PRO A 179 -5.86 -2.31 24.73
N LYS A 180 -6.39 -3.34 25.41
CA LYS A 180 -6.49 -4.71 24.88
C LYS A 180 -7.79 -4.97 24.11
N THR A 181 -8.67 -3.98 24.00
CA THR A 181 -9.91 -4.07 23.23
C THR A 181 -9.62 -4.05 21.73
N ALA A 182 -10.36 -4.86 20.97
CA ALA A 182 -10.42 -4.76 19.52
C ALA A 182 -11.80 -4.23 19.10
N LEU A 183 -11.82 -3.19 18.28
CA LEU A 183 -13.05 -2.71 17.66
C LEU A 183 -13.30 -3.49 16.37
N VAL A 184 -14.53 -4.00 16.21
CA VAL A 184 -14.92 -4.81 15.05
C VAL A 184 -15.73 -3.94 14.10
N VAL A 185 -15.27 -3.86 12.84
CA VAL A 185 -16.01 -3.23 11.75
C VAL A 185 -16.80 -4.32 11.02
N ARG A 186 -18.10 -4.08 10.81
CA ARG A 186 -18.94 -4.96 9.99
C ARG A 186 -18.77 -4.61 8.52
N ILE A 187 -18.60 -5.64 7.69
CA ILE A 187 -18.48 -5.53 6.24
C ILE A 187 -19.81 -6.00 5.64
N PHE A 188 -20.26 -5.32 4.61
CA PHE A 188 -21.49 -5.64 3.89
C PHE A 188 -21.19 -5.71 2.40
N GLU A 189 -21.74 -6.71 1.73
CA GLU A 189 -21.72 -6.77 0.27
C GLU A 189 -22.80 -5.84 -0.29
N VAL A 190 -22.45 -5.12 -1.34
CA VAL A 190 -23.39 -4.24 -2.04
C VAL A 190 -23.77 -4.92 -3.34
N ASP A 191 -25.08 -5.05 -3.57
CA ASP A 191 -25.65 -5.57 -4.80
C ASP A 191 -25.12 -4.77 -6.01
N ASP A 192 -24.72 -5.46 -7.07
CA ASP A 192 -24.16 -4.86 -8.28
C ASP A 192 -25.14 -3.86 -8.93
N ALA A 193 -26.45 -4.07 -8.80
CA ALA A 193 -27.47 -3.13 -9.29
C ALA A 193 -27.40 -1.76 -8.60
N ILE A 194 -26.92 -1.71 -7.35
CA ILE A 194 -26.76 -0.47 -6.58
C ILE A 194 -25.42 0.19 -6.91
N LYS A 195 -24.36 -0.58 -7.21
CA LYS A 195 -23.04 -0.05 -7.56
C LYS A 195 -23.10 0.88 -8.78
N GLU A 196 -23.85 0.52 -9.81
CA GLU A 196 -24.03 1.36 -11.01
C GLU A 196 -24.72 2.70 -10.69
N GLN A 197 -25.76 2.70 -9.84
CA GLN A 197 -26.45 3.92 -9.44
C GLN A 197 -25.60 4.84 -8.56
N VAL A 198 -24.78 4.27 -7.66
CA VAL A 198 -23.85 5.04 -6.83
C VAL A 198 -22.70 5.62 -7.67
N PHE A 199 -22.15 4.84 -8.62
CA PHE A 199 -21.13 5.33 -9.56
C PHE A 199 -21.64 6.47 -10.43
N LEU A 200 -22.86 6.36 -10.99
CA LEU A 200 -23.49 7.42 -11.77
C LEU A 200 -23.71 8.69 -10.94
N THR A 201 -24.02 8.54 -9.65
CA THR A 201 -24.20 9.69 -8.74
C THR A 201 -22.86 10.34 -8.39
N TYR A 202 -21.82 9.54 -8.14
CA TYR A 202 -20.45 9.99 -7.89
C TYR A 202 -19.83 10.69 -9.12
N ALA A 203 -19.99 10.13 -10.32
CA ALA A 203 -19.53 10.72 -11.58
C ALA A 203 -20.23 12.06 -11.85
N LYS A 204 -21.55 12.14 -11.60
CA LYS A 204 -22.32 13.40 -11.70
C LYS A 204 -21.88 14.45 -10.68
N THR A 205 -21.43 14.06 -9.48
CA THR A 205 -20.89 15.01 -8.49
C THR A 205 -19.48 15.46 -8.85
N LYS A 206 -18.61 14.55 -9.31
CA LYS A 206 -17.23 14.85 -9.75
C LYS A 206 -17.21 15.79 -10.96
N ALA A 207 -18.14 15.60 -11.92
CA ALA A 207 -18.32 16.50 -13.07
C ALA A 207 -18.84 17.89 -12.69
N LYS A 208 -19.63 18.02 -11.60
CA LYS A 208 -20.11 19.31 -11.09
C LYS A 208 -19.07 20.08 -10.26
N SER A 209 -18.03 19.42 -9.77
CA SER A 209 -16.98 20.04 -8.93
C SER A 209 -15.73 20.51 -9.71
N LEU A 210 -15.67 20.29 -11.02
CA LEU A 210 -14.61 20.87 -11.87
C LEU A 210 -14.91 22.36 -12.10
N PRO A 211 -14.01 23.29 -11.71
CA PRO A 211 -14.18 24.70 -12.06
C PRO A 211 -14.20 24.82 -13.58
N LYS A 212 -15.21 25.50 -14.12
CA LYS A 212 -15.18 25.96 -15.51
C LYS A 212 -14.12 27.05 -15.60
N PHE A 213 -12.89 26.67 -15.92
CA PHE A 213 -11.91 27.63 -16.42
C PHE A 213 -12.32 27.96 -17.87
N LEU A 214 -12.97 29.11 -18.01
CA LEU A 214 -13.02 29.89 -19.24
C LEU A 214 -11.88 30.90 -19.20
#